data_AF-A0A6C1NNK3-F1
#
_entry.id   AF-A0A6C1NNK3-F1
#
_cell.length_a   1.000
_cell.length_b   1.000
_cell.length_c   1.000
_cell.angle_alpha   90.00
_cell.angle_beta   90.00
_cell.angle_gamma   90.00
#
_symmetry.space_group_name_H-M   'P 1'
#
loop_
_entity.id
_entity.type
_entity.pdbx_description
1 polymer ?
#
loop_
_entity_poly.entity_id
_entity_poly.type
_entity_poly.pdbx_seq_one_letter_code
_entity_poly.pdbx_strand_id
1 'polypeptide(L)'
;MTPPLPDGLGRRLVLRSFLVQATWNPRSLLGAGLQWMERGVIPGPGGRAVEANGGGEERPAQATRVALEPRPFNAHPWLSPLAAGARLRMAAEGATRAEQDRLGDALRGPLGALGDQLVWAGWRPALLLVLALLLLVGAPPLAAVGTIVLVYVAGQTVLRVWAARAGLALGRQVGQALTRARLGPRATRLRSGVLFLAGSVASAASLLPVLLLQGGVEADGGALTPEDLPSPPLPGPGDLLTWAGVGLVLLGTGAVLGGRLRPWVPGAAALVALGLLLLRRLAF
;
A
#
# COMPACT_ATOMS: atom_id res chain seq x y z
N MET A 1 -8.03 -35.98 -7.12
CA MET A 1 -6.71 -35.56 -6.59
C MET A 1 -6.26 -34.32 -7.34
N THR A 2 -5.85 -33.25 -6.65
CA THR A 2 -5.27 -32.07 -7.31
C THR A 2 -3.87 -32.41 -7.81
N PRO A 3 -3.54 -32.15 -9.09
CA PRO A 3 -2.24 -32.52 -9.62
C PRO A 3 -1.10 -31.76 -8.93
N PRO A 4 0.07 -32.40 -8.73
CA PRO A 4 1.24 -31.74 -8.18
C PRO A 4 1.72 -30.63 -9.13
N LEU A 5 2.22 -29.53 -8.56
CA LEU A 5 2.88 -28.46 -9.30
C LEU A 5 4.40 -28.68 -9.28
N PRO A 6 5.14 -28.14 -10.28
CA PRO A 6 6.59 -28.18 -10.26
C PRO A 6 7.21 -27.57 -9.02
N ASP A 7 8.30 -28.18 -8.56
CA ASP A 7 9.06 -27.68 -7.42
C ASP A 7 9.58 -26.26 -7.69
N GLY A 8 9.56 -25.42 -6.65
CA GLY A 8 10.02 -24.03 -6.76
C GLY A 8 9.17 -23.12 -7.66
N LEU A 9 8.03 -23.57 -8.21
CA LEU A 9 7.16 -22.73 -9.04
C LEU A 9 6.69 -21.49 -8.27
N GLY A 10 6.29 -21.65 -7.02
CA GLY A 10 5.91 -20.51 -6.16
C GLY A 10 7.03 -19.49 -6.01
N ARG A 11 8.28 -19.94 -5.83
CA ARG A 11 9.45 -19.07 -5.74
C ARG A 11 9.68 -18.30 -7.04
N ARG A 12 9.66 -18.99 -8.18
CA ARG A 12 9.82 -18.35 -9.50
C ARG A 12 8.71 -17.35 -9.79
N LEU A 13 7.46 -17.69 -9.47
CA LEU A 13 6.31 -16.81 -9.63
C LEU A 13 6.50 -15.51 -8.83
N VAL A 14 6.90 -15.63 -7.56
CA VAL A 14 7.19 -14.46 -6.71
C VAL A 14 8.32 -13.62 -7.28
N LEU A 15 9.46 -14.24 -7.64
CA LEU A 15 10.62 -13.53 -8.19
C LEU A 15 10.28 -12.79 -9.49
N ARG A 16 9.62 -13.46 -10.44
CA ARG A 16 9.19 -12.86 -11.70
C ARG A 16 8.20 -11.72 -11.50
N SER A 17 7.37 -11.80 -10.46
CA SER A 17 6.39 -10.76 -10.19
C SER A 17 7.00 -9.40 -9.88
N PHE A 18 8.22 -9.35 -9.31
CA PHE A 18 8.89 -8.07 -9.04
C PHE A 18 9.15 -7.27 -10.33
N LEU A 19 9.25 -7.95 -11.48
CA LEU A 19 9.47 -7.34 -12.78
C LEU A 19 8.18 -7.17 -13.61
N VAL A 20 7.00 -7.54 -13.07
CA VAL A 20 5.74 -7.51 -13.83
C VAL A 20 5.39 -6.12 -14.37
N GLN A 21 5.77 -5.07 -13.65
CA GLN A 21 5.46 -3.69 -14.03
C GLN A 21 6.41 -3.18 -15.12
N ALA A 22 7.59 -3.77 -15.28
CA ALA A 22 8.55 -3.39 -16.32
C ALA A 22 8.02 -3.68 -17.73
N THR A 23 7.02 -4.56 -17.86
CA THR A 23 6.38 -4.90 -19.14
C THR A 23 5.10 -4.11 -19.42
N TRP A 24 4.76 -3.12 -18.58
CA TRP A 24 3.54 -2.34 -18.77
C TRP A 24 3.56 -1.57 -20.09
N ASN A 25 2.46 -1.63 -20.85
CA ASN A 25 2.28 -0.85 -22.07
C ASN A 25 0.78 -0.56 -22.31
N PRO A 26 0.41 0.48 -23.08
CA PRO A 26 -0.99 0.83 -23.30
C PRO A 26 -1.84 -0.27 -23.97
N ARG A 27 -1.23 -1.16 -24.77
CA ARG A 27 -1.94 -2.21 -25.51
C ARG A 27 -2.40 -3.36 -24.60
N SER A 28 -1.50 -3.86 -23.77
CA SER A 28 -1.74 -5.07 -22.95
C SER A 28 -1.74 -4.81 -21.45
N LEU A 29 -1.39 -3.59 -21.02
CA LEU A 29 -1.23 -3.21 -19.61
C LEU A 29 -0.23 -4.16 -18.96
N LEU A 30 -0.61 -4.93 -17.93
CA LEU A 30 0.27 -5.96 -17.35
C LEU A 30 0.17 -7.33 -18.05
N GLY A 31 -0.53 -7.45 -19.17
CA GLY A 31 -0.77 -8.70 -19.89
C GLY A 31 0.52 -9.45 -20.24
N ALA A 32 1.51 -8.74 -20.79
CA ALA A 32 2.83 -9.32 -21.09
C ALA A 32 3.55 -9.81 -19.83
N GLY A 33 3.42 -9.06 -18.74
CA GLY A 33 3.99 -9.42 -17.44
C GLY A 33 3.31 -10.62 -16.80
N LEU A 34 1.99 -10.75 -16.99
CA LEU A 34 1.21 -11.92 -16.58
C LEU A 34 1.71 -13.16 -17.31
N GLN A 35 1.85 -13.10 -18.64
CA GLN A 35 2.43 -14.20 -19.42
C GLN A 35 3.87 -14.52 -18.98
N TRP A 36 4.70 -13.51 -18.72
CA TRP A 36 6.07 -13.70 -18.20
C TRP A 36 6.09 -14.51 -16.90
N MET A 37 5.23 -14.15 -15.95
CA MET A 37 5.09 -14.88 -14.69
C MET A 37 4.69 -16.34 -14.91
N GLU A 38 3.80 -16.60 -15.87
CA GLU A 38 3.26 -17.91 -16.22
C GLU A 38 4.22 -18.79 -17.06
N ARG A 39 5.36 -18.25 -17.53
CA ARG A 39 6.29 -18.98 -18.41
C ARG A 39 6.84 -20.26 -17.78
N GLY A 40 7.04 -21.30 -18.60
CA GLY A 40 7.70 -22.53 -18.18
C GLY A 40 6.82 -23.52 -17.42
N VAL A 41 5.49 -23.33 -17.48
CA VAL A 41 4.52 -24.33 -17.01
C VAL A 41 3.66 -24.77 -18.19
N ILE A 42 3.81 -26.04 -18.57
CA ILE A 42 3.02 -26.67 -19.63
C ILE A 42 2.06 -27.68 -18.97
N PRO A 43 0.77 -27.76 -19.37
CA PRO A 43 -0.06 -28.89 -19.03
C PRO A 43 0.51 -30.14 -19.72
N GLY A 44 1.09 -31.05 -18.96
CA GLY A 44 1.57 -32.34 -19.43
C GLY A 44 0.46 -33.40 -19.44
N PRO A 45 0.72 -34.57 -20.06
CA PRO A 45 -0.22 -35.69 -20.09
C PRO A 45 -0.67 -36.09 -18.67
N GLY A 46 -1.97 -36.33 -18.49
CA GLY A 46 -2.54 -36.72 -17.19
C GLY A 46 -2.67 -35.57 -16.17
N GLY A 47 -2.61 -34.31 -16.58
CA GLY A 47 -2.80 -33.14 -15.71
C GLY A 47 -1.56 -32.75 -14.90
N ARG A 48 -0.38 -33.29 -15.23
CA ARG A 48 0.86 -32.87 -14.56
C ARG A 48 1.35 -31.56 -15.16
N ALA A 49 1.50 -30.52 -14.36
CA ALA A 49 2.22 -29.34 -14.79
C ALA A 49 3.71 -29.70 -14.94
N VAL A 50 4.25 -29.61 -16.15
CA VAL A 50 5.65 -29.94 -16.46
C VAL A 50 6.46 -28.65 -16.61
N GLU A 51 7.67 -28.65 -16.07
CA GLU A 51 8.67 -27.62 -16.32
C GLU A 51 9.29 -27.81 -17.70
N ALA A 52 9.21 -26.78 -18.54
CA ALA A 52 9.77 -26.80 -19.89
C ALA A 52 11.31 -26.77 -19.96
N ASN A 53 12.01 -26.94 -18.83
CA ASN A 53 13.47 -26.85 -18.75
C ASN A 53 14.19 -28.21 -18.85
N GLY A 54 13.47 -29.32 -19.04
CA GLY A 54 14.09 -30.60 -19.44
C GLY A 54 14.43 -30.56 -20.93
N GLY A 55 15.69 -30.83 -21.30
CA GLY A 55 16.23 -30.69 -22.67
C GLY A 55 15.69 -31.67 -23.73
N GLY A 56 14.40 -32.02 -23.70
CA GLY A 56 13.74 -32.82 -24.73
C GLY A 56 13.05 -31.96 -25.80
N GLU A 57 12.80 -32.56 -26.96
CA GLU A 57 12.25 -31.95 -28.19
C GLU A 57 10.85 -31.30 -28.07
N GLU A 58 10.21 -31.29 -26.91
CA GLU A 58 8.91 -30.67 -26.65
C GLU A 58 8.98 -29.13 -26.49
N ARG A 59 9.64 -28.46 -27.44
CA ARG A 59 9.62 -26.99 -27.61
C ARG A 59 8.32 -26.37 -28.19
N PRO A 60 7.42 -27.08 -28.92
CA PRO A 60 6.35 -26.38 -29.65
C PRO A 60 5.29 -25.77 -28.74
N ALA A 61 4.89 -26.42 -27.63
CA ALA A 61 3.83 -25.91 -26.73
C ALA A 61 4.24 -24.67 -25.91
N GLN A 62 5.52 -24.58 -25.52
CA GLN A 62 6.12 -23.41 -24.87
C GLN A 62 6.18 -22.22 -25.82
N ALA A 63 6.62 -22.46 -27.06
CA ALA A 63 6.65 -21.46 -28.11
C ALA A 63 5.24 -20.96 -28.42
N THR A 64 4.22 -21.83 -28.42
CA THR A 64 2.84 -21.38 -28.67
C THR A 64 2.32 -20.46 -27.57
N ARG A 65 2.62 -20.69 -26.28
CA ARG A 65 2.15 -19.79 -25.20
C ARG A 65 2.83 -18.43 -25.20
N VAL A 66 4.12 -18.38 -25.53
CA VAL A 66 4.90 -17.12 -25.62
C VAL A 66 4.65 -16.39 -26.94
N ALA A 67 4.26 -17.10 -28.00
CA ALA A 67 3.91 -16.53 -29.30
C ALA A 67 2.48 -15.96 -29.36
N LEU A 68 1.64 -16.21 -28.36
CA LEU A 68 0.29 -15.63 -28.29
C LEU A 68 0.34 -14.19 -27.81
N GLU A 69 -0.36 -13.31 -28.52
CA GLU A 69 -0.49 -11.91 -28.13
C GLU A 69 -0.96 -11.77 -26.67
N PRO A 70 -0.30 -10.93 -25.85
CA PRO A 70 -0.70 -10.72 -24.47
C PRO A 70 -2.06 -10.04 -24.39
N ARG A 71 -3.03 -10.75 -23.80
CA ARG A 71 -4.34 -10.16 -23.52
C ARG A 71 -4.24 -9.03 -22.50
N PRO A 72 -5.03 -7.96 -22.64
CA PRO A 72 -5.06 -6.87 -21.67
C PRO A 72 -5.39 -7.34 -20.26
N PHE A 73 -4.50 -7.06 -19.31
CA PHE A 73 -4.70 -7.37 -17.90
C PHE A 73 -4.31 -6.17 -17.04
N ASN A 74 -5.31 -5.46 -16.52
CA ASN A 74 -5.10 -4.31 -15.64
C ASN A 74 -5.39 -4.70 -14.19
N ALA A 75 -4.36 -4.90 -13.40
CA ALA A 75 -4.49 -5.17 -11.97
C ALA A 75 -3.35 -4.50 -11.23
N HIS A 76 -3.44 -4.44 -9.90
CA HIS A 76 -2.33 -3.90 -9.12
C HIS A 76 -1.11 -4.85 -9.17
N PRO A 77 0.12 -4.36 -9.45
CA PRO A 77 1.30 -5.21 -9.63
C PRO A 77 1.58 -6.17 -8.47
N TRP A 78 1.36 -5.75 -7.22
CA TRP A 78 1.62 -6.60 -6.04
C TRP A 78 0.59 -7.72 -5.85
N LEU A 79 -0.60 -7.58 -6.45
CA LEU A 79 -1.69 -8.56 -6.39
C LEU A 79 -1.82 -9.39 -7.65
N SER A 80 -1.21 -8.97 -8.76
CA SER A 80 -1.14 -9.74 -10.01
C SER A 80 -0.65 -11.20 -9.87
N PRO A 81 0.24 -11.56 -8.91
CA PRO A 81 0.63 -12.97 -8.72
C PRO A 81 -0.51 -13.88 -8.30
N LEU A 82 -1.58 -13.32 -7.72
CA LEU A 82 -2.79 -14.07 -7.35
C LEU A 82 -3.48 -14.63 -8.59
N ALA A 83 -3.65 -13.80 -9.63
CA ALA A 83 -4.25 -14.22 -10.89
C ALA A 83 -3.34 -15.19 -11.65
N ALA A 84 -2.04 -14.90 -11.72
CA ALA A 84 -1.07 -15.79 -12.35
C ALA A 84 -1.03 -17.18 -11.69
N GLY A 85 -0.95 -17.21 -10.35
CA GLY A 85 -0.96 -18.46 -9.59
C GLY A 85 -2.25 -19.26 -9.79
N ALA A 86 -3.40 -18.59 -9.81
CA ALA A 86 -4.69 -19.24 -10.03
C ALA A 86 -4.81 -19.82 -11.45
N ARG A 87 -4.37 -19.09 -12.47
CA ARG A 87 -4.34 -19.54 -13.86
C ARG A 87 -3.38 -20.72 -14.06
N LEU A 88 -2.21 -20.68 -13.42
CA LEU A 88 -1.26 -21.80 -13.41
C LEU A 88 -1.84 -23.05 -12.74
N ARG A 89 -2.53 -22.90 -11.60
CA ARG A 89 -3.24 -24.01 -10.95
C ARG A 89 -4.33 -24.58 -11.84
N MET A 90 -5.16 -23.72 -12.44
CA MET A 90 -6.19 -24.12 -13.40
C MET A 90 -5.61 -24.86 -14.60
N ALA A 91 -4.49 -24.38 -15.15
CA ALA A 91 -3.80 -25.04 -16.26
C ALA A 91 -3.31 -26.44 -15.88
N ALA A 92 -2.77 -26.61 -14.66
CA ALA A 92 -2.40 -27.92 -14.14
C ALA A 92 -3.63 -28.84 -14.00
N GLU A 93 -4.77 -28.30 -13.58
CA GLU A 93 -6.05 -29.01 -13.50
C GLU A 93 -6.72 -29.29 -14.87
N GLY A 94 -6.05 -28.98 -15.98
CA GLY A 94 -6.54 -29.22 -17.33
C GLY A 94 -7.51 -28.16 -17.87
N ALA A 95 -7.63 -26.99 -17.22
CA ALA A 95 -8.47 -25.91 -17.72
C ALA A 95 -7.94 -25.35 -19.04
N THR A 96 -8.86 -25.11 -19.97
CA THR A 96 -8.61 -24.48 -21.25
C THR A 96 -8.08 -23.06 -21.10
N ARG A 97 -7.42 -22.56 -22.14
CA ARG A 97 -6.95 -21.16 -22.17
C ARG A 97 -8.10 -20.17 -22.03
N ALA A 98 -9.24 -20.46 -22.65
CA ALA A 98 -10.45 -19.64 -22.56
C ALA A 98 -10.97 -19.53 -21.12
N GLU A 99 -10.96 -20.63 -20.35
CA GLU A 99 -11.31 -20.58 -18.91
C GLU A 99 -10.34 -19.72 -18.10
N GLN A 100 -9.03 -19.85 -18.34
CA GLN A 100 -8.01 -19.06 -17.66
C GLN A 100 -8.13 -17.56 -17.99
N ASP A 101 -8.46 -17.23 -19.23
CA ASP A 101 -8.68 -15.85 -19.67
C ASP A 101 -9.97 -15.26 -19.09
N ARG A 102 -11.06 -16.04 -19.01
CA ARG A 102 -12.27 -15.63 -18.28
C ARG A 102 -12.01 -15.33 -16.81
N LEU A 103 -11.20 -16.16 -16.13
CA LEU A 103 -10.79 -15.86 -14.76
C LEU A 103 -9.96 -14.56 -14.70
N GLY A 104 -9.02 -14.37 -15.62
CA GLY A 104 -8.22 -13.14 -15.70
C GLY A 104 -9.09 -11.90 -15.87
N ASP A 105 -10.07 -11.94 -16.76
CA ASP A 105 -11.03 -10.86 -17.00
C ASP A 105 -11.87 -10.56 -15.74
N ALA A 106 -12.30 -11.59 -15.01
CA ALA A 106 -13.05 -11.44 -13.77
C ALA A 106 -12.21 -10.84 -12.63
N LEU A 107 -10.90 -11.13 -12.59
CA LEU A 107 -10.01 -10.69 -11.50
C LEU A 107 -9.39 -9.32 -11.73
N ARG A 108 -9.19 -8.88 -12.98
CA ARG A 108 -8.44 -7.64 -13.28
C ARG A 108 -9.00 -6.43 -12.53
N GLY A 109 -10.31 -6.21 -12.60
CA GLY A 109 -10.98 -5.08 -11.93
C GLY A 109 -10.85 -5.12 -10.41
N PRO A 110 -11.30 -6.20 -9.74
CA PRO A 110 -11.18 -6.33 -8.29
C PRO A 110 -9.74 -6.22 -7.77
N LEU A 111 -8.76 -6.84 -8.45
CA LEU A 111 -7.36 -6.77 -8.02
C LEU A 111 -6.73 -5.40 -8.28
N GLY A 112 -7.15 -4.68 -9.32
CA GLY A 112 -6.81 -3.27 -9.53
C GLY A 112 -7.32 -2.43 -8.38
N ALA A 113 -8.64 -2.37 -8.21
CA ALA A 113 -9.28 -1.52 -7.20
C ALA A 113 -8.81 -1.80 -5.77
N LEU A 114 -8.70 -3.09 -5.38
CA LEU A 114 -8.22 -3.44 -4.04
C LEU A 114 -6.76 -3.04 -3.83
N GLY A 115 -5.90 -3.24 -4.82
CA GLY A 115 -4.50 -2.87 -4.71
C GLY A 115 -4.29 -1.36 -4.72
N ASP A 116 -5.07 -0.61 -5.50
CA ASP A 116 -5.03 0.86 -5.49
C ASP A 116 -5.43 1.41 -4.12
N GLN A 117 -6.51 0.88 -3.53
CA GLN A 117 -6.93 1.29 -2.20
C GLN A 117 -5.91 0.90 -1.12
N LEU A 118 -5.40 -0.34 -1.16
CA LEU A 118 -4.51 -0.86 -0.12
C LEU A 118 -3.11 -0.24 -0.21
N VAL A 119 -2.54 -0.18 -1.41
CA VAL A 119 -1.13 0.14 -1.63
C VAL A 119 -0.95 1.59 -2.01
N TRP A 120 -1.70 2.10 -2.99
CA TRP A 120 -1.47 3.44 -3.54
C TRP A 120 -2.09 4.52 -2.65
N ALA A 121 -3.33 4.31 -2.19
CA ALA A 121 -4.02 5.25 -1.31
C ALA A 121 -3.78 4.97 0.18
N GLY A 122 -3.32 3.77 0.53
CA GLY A 122 -3.09 3.35 1.93
C GLY A 122 -1.61 3.28 2.27
N TRP A 123 -0.96 2.18 1.90
CA TRP A 123 0.39 1.82 2.35
C TRP A 123 1.45 2.88 2.00
N ARG A 124 1.52 3.32 0.74
CA ARG A 124 2.55 4.27 0.29
C ARG A 124 2.42 5.63 1.00
N PRO A 125 1.25 6.29 1.05
CA PRO A 125 1.07 7.51 1.83
C PRO A 125 1.37 7.32 3.31
N ALA A 126 0.93 6.20 3.92
CA ALA A 126 1.22 5.93 5.33
C ALA A 126 2.72 5.93 5.61
N LEU A 127 3.52 5.26 4.76
CA LEU A 127 4.97 5.24 4.90
C LEU A 127 5.61 6.62 4.74
N LEU A 128 5.12 7.44 3.81
CA LEU A 128 5.62 8.81 3.63
C LEU A 128 5.28 9.71 4.83
N LEU A 129 4.08 9.57 5.40
CA LEU A 129 3.69 10.31 6.60
C LEU A 129 4.52 9.89 7.81
N VAL A 130 4.77 8.59 7.97
CA VAL A 130 5.66 8.09 9.03
C VAL A 130 7.09 8.59 8.81
N LEU A 131 7.59 8.61 7.57
CA LEU A 131 8.88 9.21 7.25
C LEU A 131 8.95 10.67 7.68
N ALA A 132 7.93 11.47 7.32
CA ALA A 132 7.86 12.88 7.70
C ALA A 132 7.87 13.05 9.22
N LEU A 133 7.10 12.23 9.96
CA LEU A 133 7.10 12.25 11.42
C LEU A 133 8.47 11.88 12.00
N LEU A 134 9.14 10.84 11.49
CA LEU A 134 10.48 10.46 11.94
C LEU A 134 11.48 11.62 11.75
N LEU A 135 11.44 12.31 10.62
CA LEU A 135 12.30 13.46 10.36
C LEU A 135 11.97 14.64 11.28
N LEU A 136 10.68 14.92 11.52
CA LEU A 136 10.23 15.97 12.43
C LEU A 136 10.69 15.75 13.88
N VAL A 137 10.75 14.50 14.34
CA VAL A 137 11.26 14.18 15.69
C VAL A 137 12.79 14.09 15.76
N GLY A 138 13.50 14.44 14.67
CA GLY A 138 14.95 14.50 14.61
C GLY A 138 15.65 13.15 14.36
N ALA A 139 14.96 12.16 13.78
CA ALA A 139 15.61 10.92 13.39
C ALA A 139 16.69 11.19 12.30
N PRO A 140 17.85 10.51 12.34
CA PRO A 140 18.86 10.64 11.30
C PRO A 140 18.28 10.33 9.92
N PRO A 141 18.45 11.18 8.88
CA PRO A 141 17.77 11.02 7.60
C PRO A 141 17.99 9.66 6.94
N LEU A 142 19.24 9.15 6.96
CA LEU A 142 19.56 7.85 6.39
C LEU A 142 18.88 6.70 7.15
N ALA A 143 18.77 6.79 8.47
CA ALA A 143 18.09 5.77 9.28
C ALA A 143 16.57 5.79 9.03
N ALA A 144 15.97 6.98 8.92
CA ALA A 144 14.55 7.13 8.63
C ALA A 144 14.20 6.59 7.23
N VAL A 145 14.96 7.00 6.20
CA VAL A 145 14.78 6.50 4.83
C VAL A 145 15.03 5.01 4.74
N GLY A 146 16.13 4.51 5.33
CA GLY A 146 16.45 3.08 5.36
C GLY A 146 15.34 2.25 5.99
N THR A 147 14.81 2.69 7.12
CA THR A 147 13.67 2.03 7.80
C THR A 147 12.46 1.95 6.87
N ILE A 148 12.09 3.06 6.23
CA ILE A 148 10.92 3.12 5.36
C ILE A 148 11.09 2.26 4.10
N VAL A 149 12.28 2.23 3.51
CA VAL A 149 12.60 1.36 2.38
C VAL A 149 12.47 -0.11 2.78
N LEU A 150 13.03 -0.51 3.93
CA LEU A 150 12.93 -1.88 4.42
C LEU A 150 11.47 -2.29 4.65
N VAL A 151 10.67 -1.44 5.30
CA VAL A 151 9.24 -1.69 5.53
C VAL A 151 8.49 -1.78 4.19
N TYR A 152 8.79 -0.89 3.24
CA TYR A 152 8.18 -0.91 1.90
C TYR A 152 8.45 -2.23 1.18
N VAL A 153 9.72 -2.66 1.13
CA VAL A 153 10.14 -3.91 0.48
C VAL A 153 9.54 -5.12 1.19
N ALA A 154 9.49 -5.11 2.52
CA ALA A 154 8.86 -6.18 3.30
C ALA A 154 7.36 -6.29 2.99
N GLY A 155 6.62 -5.18 3.01
CA GLY A 155 5.19 -5.15 2.67
C GLY A 155 4.92 -5.62 1.24
N GLN A 156 5.73 -5.17 0.28
CA GLN A 156 5.68 -5.62 -1.10
C GLN A 156 5.90 -7.14 -1.20
N THR A 157 6.93 -7.66 -0.53
CA THR A 157 7.30 -9.06 -0.58
C THR A 157 6.24 -9.94 0.06
N VAL A 158 5.75 -9.59 1.25
CA VAL A 158 4.69 -10.32 1.95
C VAL A 158 3.43 -10.41 1.09
N LEU A 159 3.00 -9.30 0.49
CA LEU A 159 1.78 -9.30 -0.31
C LEU A 159 1.92 -10.15 -1.58
N ARG A 160 3.08 -10.10 -2.25
CA ARG A 160 3.36 -10.91 -3.44
C ARG A 160 3.47 -12.40 -3.12
N VAL A 161 4.14 -12.75 -2.03
CA VAL A 161 4.27 -14.14 -1.56
C VAL A 161 2.91 -14.71 -1.20
N TRP A 162 2.11 -13.95 -0.44
CA TRP A 162 0.74 -14.34 -0.12
C TRP A 162 -0.11 -14.52 -1.38
N ALA A 163 -0.09 -13.54 -2.30
CA ALA A 163 -0.85 -13.57 -3.54
C ALA A 163 -0.48 -14.81 -4.38
N ALA A 164 0.81 -15.06 -4.60
CA ALA A 164 1.29 -16.22 -5.35
C ALA A 164 0.85 -17.54 -4.70
N ARG A 165 1.03 -17.69 -3.39
CA ARG A 165 0.65 -18.91 -2.65
C ARG A 165 -0.86 -19.14 -2.70
N ALA A 166 -1.66 -18.11 -2.46
CA ALA A 166 -3.11 -18.21 -2.48
C ALA A 166 -3.64 -18.57 -3.87
N GLY A 167 -3.06 -17.98 -4.94
CA GLY A 167 -3.43 -18.29 -6.31
C GLY A 167 -3.12 -19.75 -6.66
N LEU A 168 -1.89 -20.18 -6.39
CA LEU A 168 -1.45 -21.56 -6.64
C LEU A 168 -2.19 -22.60 -5.79
N ALA A 169 -2.71 -22.22 -4.62
CA ALA A 169 -3.46 -23.14 -3.77
C ALA A 169 -4.92 -23.28 -4.22
N LEU A 170 -5.57 -22.20 -4.66
CA LEU A 170 -7.03 -22.16 -4.82
C LEU A 170 -7.53 -22.24 -6.26
N GLY A 171 -6.70 -21.93 -7.26
CA GLY A 171 -7.09 -22.03 -8.68
C GLY A 171 -8.43 -21.32 -8.98
N ARG A 172 -9.43 -22.07 -9.47
CA ARG A 172 -10.78 -21.56 -9.75
C ARG A 172 -11.46 -20.87 -8.56
N GLN A 173 -11.09 -21.25 -7.33
CA GLN A 173 -11.69 -20.74 -6.09
C GLN A 173 -10.96 -19.52 -5.51
N VAL A 174 -10.06 -18.88 -6.26
CA VAL A 174 -9.23 -17.76 -5.77
C VAL A 174 -10.02 -16.57 -5.24
N GLY A 175 -11.27 -16.38 -5.67
CA GLY A 175 -12.19 -15.39 -5.08
C GLY A 175 -12.37 -15.57 -3.57
N GLN A 176 -12.36 -16.82 -3.06
CA GLN A 176 -12.42 -17.10 -1.62
C GLN A 176 -11.22 -16.53 -0.87
N ALA A 177 -10.03 -16.47 -1.50
CA ALA A 177 -8.83 -15.89 -0.90
C ALA A 177 -9.03 -14.40 -0.60
N LEU A 178 -9.63 -13.66 -1.55
CA LEU A 178 -9.90 -12.23 -1.42
C LEU A 178 -10.91 -11.98 -0.30
N THR A 179 -11.98 -12.77 -0.24
CA THR A 179 -13.00 -12.68 0.81
C THR A 179 -12.42 -12.98 2.18
N ARG A 180 -11.64 -14.07 2.33
CA ARG A 180 -11.03 -14.47 3.61
C ARG A 180 -9.97 -13.47 4.08
N ALA A 181 -9.18 -12.91 3.17
CA ALA A 181 -8.15 -11.94 3.52
C ALA A 181 -8.72 -10.59 3.97
N ARG A 182 -10.01 -10.31 3.69
CA ARG A 182 -10.69 -9.05 4.06
C ARG A 182 -9.88 -7.82 3.67
N LEU A 183 -9.26 -7.85 2.49
CA LEU A 183 -8.36 -6.76 2.04
C LEU A 183 -9.09 -5.44 1.87
N GLY A 184 -10.36 -5.44 1.44
CA GLY A 184 -11.17 -4.23 1.31
C GLY A 184 -11.34 -3.49 2.64
N PRO A 185 -11.95 -4.11 3.67
CA PRO A 185 -12.09 -3.47 4.98
C PRO A 185 -10.75 -3.03 5.60
N ARG A 186 -9.68 -3.82 5.40
CA ARG A 186 -8.33 -3.45 5.86
C ARG A 186 -7.79 -2.23 5.12
N ALA A 187 -7.95 -2.16 3.80
CA ALA A 187 -7.57 -1.02 2.98
C ALA A 187 -8.34 0.24 3.38
N THR A 188 -9.65 0.14 3.63
CA THR A 188 -10.46 1.26 4.13
C THR A 188 -9.94 1.79 5.46
N ARG A 189 -9.69 0.91 6.44
CA ARG A 189 -9.14 1.31 7.75
C ARG A 189 -7.77 1.96 7.62
N LEU A 190 -6.89 1.39 6.80
CA LEU A 190 -5.57 1.96 6.54
C LEU A 190 -5.68 3.35 5.95
N ARG A 191 -6.54 3.54 4.94
CA ARG A 191 -6.77 4.84 4.31
C ARG A 191 -7.36 5.86 5.29
N SER A 192 -8.29 5.46 6.15
CA SER A 192 -8.80 6.35 7.22
C SER A 192 -7.67 6.80 8.16
N GLY A 193 -6.76 5.89 8.53
CA GLY A 193 -5.56 6.23 9.30
C GLY A 193 -4.62 7.19 8.56
N VAL A 194 -4.42 6.99 7.25
CA VAL A 194 -3.65 7.91 6.40
C VAL A 194 -4.25 9.31 6.39
N LEU A 195 -5.57 9.42 6.18
CA LEU A 195 -6.25 10.72 6.14
C LEU A 195 -6.12 11.44 7.47
N PHE A 196 -6.27 10.72 8.59
CA PHE A 196 -6.07 11.25 9.92
C PHE A 196 -4.63 11.78 10.09
N LEU A 197 -3.62 10.96 9.80
CA LEU A 197 -2.20 11.35 9.91
C LEU A 197 -1.84 12.53 8.99
N ALA A 198 -2.36 12.55 7.76
CA ALA A 198 -2.16 13.64 6.83
C ALA A 198 -2.74 14.94 7.38
N GLY A 199 -3.95 14.90 7.95
CA GLY A 199 -4.56 16.04 8.62
C GLY A 199 -3.74 16.52 9.82
N SER A 200 -3.23 15.61 10.65
CA SER A 200 -2.35 15.96 11.77
C SER A 200 -1.05 16.64 11.33
N VAL A 201 -0.39 16.09 10.30
CA VAL A 201 0.85 16.65 9.75
C VAL A 201 0.60 18.02 9.12
N ALA A 202 -0.47 18.15 8.34
CA ALA A 202 -0.86 19.43 7.73
C ALA A 202 -1.16 20.48 8.80
N SER A 203 -1.89 20.11 9.86
CA SER A 203 -2.21 21.01 10.98
C SER A 203 -0.96 21.42 11.76
N ALA A 204 -0.01 20.51 12.01
CA ALA A 204 1.24 20.85 12.67
C ALA A 204 2.10 21.78 11.80
N ALA A 205 2.20 21.49 10.49
CA ALA A 205 2.93 22.31 9.54
C ALA A 205 2.35 23.73 9.41
N SER A 206 1.02 23.89 9.50
CA SER A 206 0.38 25.21 9.45
C SER A 206 0.59 26.05 10.72
N LEU A 207 0.89 25.43 11.86
CA LEU A 207 1.18 26.14 13.12
C LEU A 207 2.63 26.64 13.19
N LEU A 208 3.54 26.03 12.42
CA LEU A 208 4.96 26.38 12.45
C LEU A 208 5.25 27.85 12.07
N PRO A 209 4.64 28.44 11.02
CA PRO A 209 4.83 29.86 10.72
C PRO A 209 4.31 30.79 11.83
N VAL A 210 3.19 30.44 12.49
CA VAL A 210 2.62 31.25 13.58
C VAL A 210 3.58 31.27 14.77
N LEU A 211 4.12 30.10 15.14
CA LEU A 211 5.10 29.98 16.24
C LEU A 211 6.42 30.70 15.92
N LEU A 212 6.88 30.63 14.67
CA LEU A 212 8.09 31.34 14.24
C LEU A 212 7.89 32.87 14.21
N LEU A 213 6.70 33.34 13.82
CA LEU A 213 6.35 34.75 13.86
C LEU A 213 6.19 35.27 15.29
N GLN A 214 5.65 34.47 16.21
CA GLN A 214 5.52 34.83 17.63
C GLN A 214 6.87 34.79 18.38
N GLY A 215 7.71 33.79 18.13
CA GLY A 215 9.06 33.70 18.72
C GLY A 215 10.04 34.77 18.21
N GLY A 216 9.78 35.35 17.03
CA GLY A 216 10.52 36.51 16.53
C GLY A 216 10.16 37.82 17.25
N VAL A 217 8.99 37.90 17.91
CA VAL A 217 8.55 39.10 18.65
C VAL A 217 9.19 39.18 20.05
N GLU A 218 9.54 38.05 20.66
CA GLU A 218 10.18 38.04 21.99
C GLU A 218 11.72 38.22 21.95
N ALA A 219 12.35 38.11 20.78
CA ALA A 219 13.81 38.19 20.65
C ALA A 219 14.38 39.63 20.61
N ASP A 220 13.54 40.65 20.45
CA ASP A 220 13.94 42.06 20.61
C ASP A 220 13.78 42.49 22.08
N GLY A 221 14.87 42.32 22.84
CA GLY A 221 14.91 42.45 24.30
C GLY A 221 14.65 43.86 24.85
N GLY A 222 13.40 44.14 25.20
CA GLY A 222 13.02 45.12 26.22
C GLY A 222 12.25 44.43 27.34
N ALA A 223 12.76 44.48 28.57
CA ALA A 223 12.03 43.96 29.73
C ALA A 223 10.75 44.80 29.95
N LEU A 224 9.60 44.24 29.57
CA LEU A 224 8.28 44.84 29.81
C LEU A 224 7.90 44.66 31.28
N THR A 225 7.56 45.76 31.96
CA THR A 225 7.00 45.70 33.31
C THR A 225 5.51 45.32 33.24
N PRO A 226 4.90 44.79 34.31
CA PRO A 226 3.48 44.38 34.29
C PRO A 226 2.49 45.52 33.94
N GLU A 227 2.92 46.78 34.07
CA GLU A 227 2.14 47.97 33.70
C GLU A 227 2.22 48.32 32.20
N ASP A 228 3.19 47.76 31.47
CA ASP A 228 3.38 47.97 30.03
C ASP A 228 2.65 46.94 29.15
N LEU A 229 1.98 45.94 29.75
CA LEU A 229 1.28 44.89 29.01
C LEU A 229 -0.05 45.44 28.46
N PRO A 230 -0.20 45.61 27.12
CA PRO A 230 -1.51 45.90 26.56
C PRO A 230 -2.44 44.74 26.89
N SER A 231 -3.70 45.07 27.20
CA SER A 231 -4.79 44.09 27.31
C SER A 231 -4.67 43.09 26.15
N PRO A 232 -4.74 41.76 26.42
CA PRO A 232 -4.41 40.75 25.43
C PRO A 232 -5.20 41.05 24.16
N PRO A 233 -4.53 41.20 23.00
CA PRO A 233 -5.24 41.53 21.78
C PRO A 233 -6.31 40.47 21.56
N LEU A 234 -7.54 40.91 21.36
CA LEU A 234 -8.58 40.02 20.86
C LEU A 234 -8.00 39.28 19.64
N PRO A 235 -8.12 37.94 19.58
CA PRO A 235 -7.47 37.15 18.55
C PRO A 235 -7.80 37.74 17.18
N GLY A 236 -6.76 38.02 16.40
CA GLY A 236 -6.94 38.60 15.07
C GLY A 236 -7.72 37.63 14.18
N PRO A 237 -8.30 38.10 13.06
CA PRO A 237 -9.01 37.22 12.13
C PRO A 237 -8.17 36.03 11.64
N GLY A 238 -6.83 36.13 11.63
CA GLY A 238 -5.91 35.03 11.36
C GLY A 238 -5.81 33.97 12.46
N ASP A 239 -5.92 34.38 13.73
CA ASP A 239 -5.96 33.46 14.88
C ASP A 239 -7.29 32.72 14.92
N LEU A 240 -8.39 33.41 14.61
CA LEU A 240 -9.71 32.80 14.49
C LEU A 240 -9.77 31.75 13.38
N LEU A 241 -9.09 31.96 12.25
CA LEU A 241 -8.96 30.96 11.18
C LEU A 241 -8.12 29.76 11.59
N THR A 242 -7.08 29.98 12.39
CA THR A 242 -6.20 28.91 12.90
C THR A 242 -6.94 28.05 13.93
N TRP A 243 -7.65 28.68 14.87
CA TRP A 243 -8.51 28.00 15.84
C TRP A 243 -9.74 27.36 15.20
N ALA A 244 -10.31 27.98 14.16
CA ALA A 244 -11.37 27.36 13.35
C ALA A 244 -10.84 26.14 12.58
N GLY A 245 -9.61 26.19 12.06
CA GLY A 245 -8.95 25.07 11.40
C GLY A 245 -8.68 23.91 12.34
N VAL A 246 -8.13 24.18 13.53
CA VAL A 246 -7.94 23.18 14.60
C VAL A 246 -9.30 22.63 15.06
N GLY A 247 -10.30 23.50 15.24
CA GLY A 247 -11.66 23.12 15.59
C GLY A 247 -12.34 22.24 14.53
N LEU A 248 -12.16 22.54 13.24
CA LEU A 248 -12.66 21.74 12.11
C LEU A 248 -11.95 20.40 12.00
N VAL A 249 -10.64 20.34 12.29
CA VAL A 249 -9.89 19.09 12.35
C VAL A 249 -10.39 18.23 13.52
N LEU A 250 -10.59 18.81 14.70
CA LEU A 250 -11.10 18.09 15.88
C LEU A 250 -12.57 17.66 15.72
N LEU A 251 -13.43 18.51 15.15
CA LEU A 251 -14.83 18.21 14.86
C LEU A 251 -14.98 17.21 13.71
N GLY A 252 -14.18 17.33 12.65
CA GLY A 252 -14.13 16.36 11.56
C GLY A 252 -13.61 15.00 12.02
N THR A 253 -12.62 14.99 12.91
CA THR A 253 -12.15 13.78 13.58
C THR A 253 -13.25 13.20 14.47
N GLY A 254 -13.94 14.00 15.27
CA GLY A 254 -15.07 13.56 16.10
C GLY A 254 -16.26 12.99 15.32
N ALA A 255 -16.62 13.63 14.19
CA ALA A 255 -17.74 13.22 13.35
C ALA A 255 -17.45 11.94 12.56
N VAL A 256 -16.22 11.75 12.07
CA VAL A 256 -15.79 10.50 11.40
C VAL A 256 -15.66 9.33 12.38
N LEU A 257 -15.39 9.64 13.65
CA LEU A 257 -15.17 8.67 14.73
C LEU A 257 -16.43 8.39 15.59
N GLY A 258 -17.53 9.08 15.31
CA GLY A 258 -18.84 8.94 15.96
C GLY A 258 -19.50 7.59 15.70
N GLY A 259 -19.10 6.58 16.48
CA GLY A 259 -19.91 5.37 16.67
C GLY A 259 -19.18 4.09 17.09
N ARG A 260 -17.85 3.97 16.96
CA ARG A 260 -17.17 2.67 17.17
C ARG A 260 -15.73 2.70 17.72
N LEU A 261 -15.43 3.51 18.74
CA LEU A 261 -14.06 3.57 19.30
C LEU A 261 -13.97 3.30 20.79
N ARG A 262 -13.79 2.02 21.14
CA ARG A 262 -13.12 1.62 22.38
C ARG A 262 -11.61 1.30 22.22
N PRO A 263 -11.05 0.93 21.03
CA PRO A 263 -9.64 0.55 20.96
C PRO A 263 -8.63 1.60 20.42
N TRP A 264 -9.03 2.83 20.04
CA TRP A 264 -8.11 3.79 19.39
C TRP A 264 -7.66 4.99 20.25
N VAL A 265 -8.21 5.12 21.46
CA VAL A 265 -7.81 6.14 22.45
C VAL A 265 -6.29 6.15 22.74
N PRO A 266 -5.57 5.01 22.79
CA PRO A 266 -4.14 5.04 23.10
C PRO A 266 -3.28 5.66 21.99
N GLY A 267 -3.64 5.47 20.72
CA GLY A 267 -2.85 5.97 19.59
C GLY A 267 -2.99 7.48 19.38
N ALA A 268 -4.18 8.02 19.58
CA ALA A 268 -4.42 9.46 19.58
C ALA A 268 -3.72 10.14 20.78
N ALA A 269 -3.80 9.53 21.97
CA ALA A 269 -3.09 10.02 23.15
C ALA A 269 -1.56 10.00 22.96
N ALA A 270 -1.01 8.98 22.30
CA ALA A 270 0.42 8.91 22.01
C ALA A 270 0.88 9.98 21.01
N LEU A 271 0.07 10.32 19.99
CA LEU A 271 0.38 11.39 19.04
C LEU A 271 0.23 12.78 19.65
N VAL A 272 -0.76 12.98 20.52
CA VAL A 272 -0.89 14.22 21.31
C VAL A 272 0.28 14.36 22.28
N ALA A 273 0.66 13.29 22.99
CA ALA A 273 1.82 13.29 23.87
C ALA A 273 3.13 13.54 23.12
N LEU A 274 3.28 12.99 21.90
CA LEU A 274 4.42 13.25 21.03
C LEU A 274 4.45 14.71 20.57
N GLY A 275 3.30 15.27 20.18
CA GLY A 275 3.16 16.69 19.86
C GLY A 275 3.54 17.60 21.03
N LEU A 276 3.07 17.28 22.24
CA LEU A 276 3.42 18.02 23.46
C LEU A 276 4.91 17.88 23.83
N LEU A 277 5.51 16.71 23.62
CA LEU A 277 6.95 16.49 23.84
C LEU A 277 7.82 17.26 22.84
N LEU A 278 7.37 17.39 21.59
CA LEU A 278 8.05 18.20 20.57
C LEU A 278 7.93 19.69 20.87
N LEU A 279 6.75 20.16 21.28
CA LEU A 279 6.56 21.54 21.75
C LEU A 279 7.45 21.85 22.96
N ARG A 280 7.59 20.91 23.91
CA ARG A 280 8.48 21.06 25.06
C ARG A 280 9.97 21.11 24.68
N ARG A 281 10.39 20.43 23.60
CA ARG A 281 11.78 20.48 23.11
C ARG A 281 12.11 21.74 22.31
N LEU A 282 11.11 22.47 21.82
CA LEU A 282 11.28 23.73 21.11
C LEU A 282 11.20 24.95 22.03
N ALA A 283 10.78 24.75 23.29
CA ALA A 283 10.61 25.80 24.29
C ALA A 283 11.82 25.94 25.27
N PHE A 284 12.96 25.33 24.97
CA PHE A 284 14.22 25.45 25.72
C PHE A 284 15.42 25.46 24.78
#